data_AF-Q6DSY9-F1
#
_entry.id   AF-Q6DSY9-F1
#
_cell.length_a   1.000
_cell.length_b   1.000
_cell.length_c   1.000
_cell.angle_alpha   90.00
_cell.angle_beta   90.00
_cell.angle_gamma   90.00
#
_symmetry.space_group_name_H-M   'P 1'
#
loop_
_entity.id
_entity.type
_entity.pdbx_description
1 polymer ?
#
loop_
_entity_poly.entity_id
_entity_poly.type
_entity_poly.pdbx_seq_one_letter_code
_entity_poly.pdbx_strand_id
1 'polypeptide(L)'
;SITCSLNRYTPGYYGPMSIENFKKLNEAYQILQTALKKGLPALKENNGTVKVEYTYTCSGEGNDNCSPEVTGVDNQNGGTKTETKTIDGKSVTTTISSKVVDSKAQGNTTRVSYTEITNKLDDVPDSAQALLAQASTLINTINEACPYFHAANRSEANAPKFSTTTGKICGAFSQEISAIQKMITDAQELVNQTSVINSNEQTAQVGGSNGKPFNPFTDASFAQGMLANASAQAKMLNLAHQVGQTINPDNLTGN
;
A
#
# COMPACT_ATOMS: atom_id res chain seq x y z
N SER A 1 -12.48 7.55 -12.34
CA SER A 1 -13.07 6.53 -11.44
C SER A 1 -12.94 5.16 -12.09
N ILE A 2 -13.04 4.08 -11.30
CA ILE A 2 -13.23 2.71 -11.80
C ILE A 2 -14.68 2.32 -11.48
N THR A 3 -15.36 1.70 -12.44
CA THR A 3 -16.78 1.32 -12.30
C THR A 3 -16.90 -0.19 -12.15
N CYS A 4 -17.42 -0.64 -11.01
CA CYS A 4 -17.73 -2.05 -10.75
C CYS A 4 -19.20 -2.32 -11.05
N SER A 5 -19.51 -2.74 -12.29
CA SER A 5 -20.89 -2.92 -12.76
C SER A 5 -21.14 -4.28 -13.45
N LEU A 6 -20.33 -5.29 -13.16
CA LEU A 6 -20.50 -6.64 -13.72
C LEU A 6 -21.53 -7.42 -12.91
N ASN A 7 -22.76 -7.49 -13.42
CA ASN A 7 -23.88 -8.16 -12.77
C ASN A 7 -24.01 -9.63 -13.19
N ARG A 8 -24.69 -10.44 -12.36
CA ARG A 8 -25.04 -11.86 -12.60
C ARG A 8 -23.87 -12.85 -12.60
N TYR A 9 -22.65 -12.39 -12.35
CA TYR A 9 -21.48 -13.24 -12.14
C TYR A 9 -21.08 -13.20 -10.67
N THR A 10 -20.88 -14.37 -10.07
CA THR A 10 -20.41 -14.48 -8.68
C THR A 10 -18.97 -13.96 -8.58
N PRO A 11 -18.67 -13.02 -7.66
CA PRO A 11 -17.30 -12.58 -7.44
C PRO A 11 -16.38 -13.70 -6.97
N GLY A 12 -15.12 -13.66 -7.42
CA GLY A 12 -14.13 -14.66 -7.02
C GLY A 12 -13.05 -14.89 -8.08
N TYR A 13 -12.31 -15.98 -7.90
CA TYR A 13 -11.20 -16.37 -8.76
C TYR A 13 -11.62 -16.43 -10.23
N TYR A 14 -10.90 -15.69 -11.09
CA TYR A 14 -11.18 -15.57 -12.52
C TYR A 14 -12.59 -15.04 -12.84
N GLY A 15 -13.25 -14.40 -11.88
CA GLY A 15 -14.51 -13.67 -12.02
C GLY A 15 -14.34 -12.18 -11.68
N PRO A 16 -15.42 -11.42 -11.42
CA PRO A 16 -15.28 -10.07 -10.91
C PRO A 16 -14.64 -10.07 -9.53
N MET A 17 -13.81 -9.06 -9.25
CA MET A 17 -13.37 -8.78 -7.88
C MET A 17 -14.60 -8.38 -7.05
N SER A 18 -14.71 -8.91 -5.83
CA SER A 18 -15.77 -8.49 -4.91
C SER A 18 -15.59 -7.02 -4.52
N ILE A 19 -16.69 -6.34 -4.19
CA ILE A 19 -16.62 -4.95 -3.71
C ILE A 19 -15.87 -4.86 -2.38
N GLU A 20 -15.92 -5.91 -1.55
CA GLU A 20 -15.11 -6.00 -0.33
C GLU A 20 -13.60 -5.95 -0.64
N ASN A 21 -13.12 -6.78 -1.58
CA ASN A 21 -11.73 -6.77 -2.00
C ASN A 21 -11.37 -5.45 -2.69
N PHE A 22 -12.27 -4.88 -3.49
CA PHE A 22 -12.05 -3.59 -4.13
C PHE A 22 -11.94 -2.44 -3.10
N LYS A 23 -12.73 -2.46 -2.02
CA LYS A 23 -12.61 -1.48 -0.92
C LYS A 23 -11.25 -1.57 -0.22
N LYS A 24 -10.78 -2.79 0.08
CA LYS A 24 -9.43 -3.03 0.66
C LYS A 24 -8.33 -2.50 -0.27
N LEU A 25 -8.41 -2.87 -1.55
CA LEU A 25 -7.50 -2.41 -2.61
C LEU A 25 -7.49 -0.88 -2.71
N ASN A 26 -8.68 -0.26 -2.77
CA ASN A 26 -8.82 1.18 -2.94
C ASN A 26 -8.32 1.96 -1.71
N GLU A 27 -8.61 1.52 -0.48
CA GLU A 27 -8.09 2.19 0.73
C GLU A 27 -6.55 2.23 0.71
N ALA A 28 -5.90 1.09 0.45
CA ALA A 28 -4.44 1.01 0.33
C ALA A 28 -3.90 1.91 -0.81
N TYR A 29 -4.55 1.88 -1.98
CA TYR A 29 -4.19 2.74 -3.10
C TYR A 29 -4.28 4.22 -2.76
N GLN A 30 -5.36 4.67 -2.11
CA GLN A 30 -5.55 6.08 -1.76
C GLN A 30 -4.53 6.56 -0.72
N ILE A 31 -4.20 5.72 0.26
CA ILE A 31 -3.15 6.02 1.25
C ILE A 31 -1.79 6.19 0.55
N LEU A 32 -1.40 5.23 -0.30
CA LEU A 32 -0.13 5.27 -1.04
C LEU A 32 -0.03 6.50 -1.94
N GLN A 33 -1.06 6.76 -2.74
CA GLN A 33 -1.07 7.91 -3.66
C GLN A 33 -1.01 9.24 -2.92
N THR A 34 -1.70 9.34 -1.77
CA THR A 34 -1.67 10.57 -0.95
C THR A 34 -0.27 10.78 -0.36
N ALA A 35 0.36 9.73 0.18
CA ALA A 35 1.72 9.79 0.70
C ALA A 35 2.74 10.14 -0.39
N LEU A 36 2.65 9.50 -1.57
CA LEU A 36 3.52 9.81 -2.71
C LEU A 36 3.38 11.26 -3.18
N LYS A 37 2.15 11.79 -3.21
CA LYS A 37 1.89 13.19 -3.57
C LYS A 37 2.47 14.17 -2.55
N LYS A 38 2.43 13.84 -1.26
CA LYS A 38 3.04 14.62 -0.17
C LYS A 38 4.58 14.56 -0.22
N GLY A 39 5.12 13.43 -0.65
CA GLY A 39 6.53 13.08 -0.57
C GLY A 39 6.79 12.14 0.60
N LEU A 40 7.58 11.10 0.36
CA LEU A 40 7.91 10.10 1.37
C LEU A 40 8.97 10.65 2.36
N PRO A 41 8.82 10.41 3.67
CA PRO A 41 9.79 10.87 4.65
C PRO A 41 11.07 10.01 4.62
N ALA A 42 12.13 10.49 5.27
CA ALA A 42 13.36 9.70 5.46
C ALA A 42 13.09 8.47 6.36
N LEU A 43 13.88 7.40 6.20
CA LEU A 43 13.67 6.11 6.90
C LEU A 43 13.67 6.22 8.43
N LYS A 44 14.35 7.23 9.00
CA LYS A 44 14.38 7.46 10.45
C LYS A 44 13.09 8.10 11.00
N GLU A 45 12.30 8.73 10.14
CA GLU A 45 11.09 9.46 10.52
C GLU A 45 9.91 8.50 10.62
N ASN A 46 9.75 7.89 11.79
CA ASN A 46 8.73 6.87 12.02
C ASN A 46 7.40 7.41 12.55
N ASN A 47 7.30 8.72 12.80
CA ASN A 47 6.16 9.35 13.49
C ASN A 47 5.31 10.28 12.61
N GLY A 48 5.68 10.44 11.34
CA GLY A 48 4.89 11.23 10.40
C GLY A 48 3.49 10.63 10.16
N THR A 49 2.57 11.50 9.78
CA THR A 49 1.20 11.13 9.42
C THR A 49 0.70 11.92 8.20
N VAL A 50 -0.33 11.39 7.56
CA VAL A 50 -1.04 12.00 6.44
C VAL A 50 -2.54 11.86 6.61
N LYS A 51 -3.30 12.81 6.06
CA LYS A 51 -4.77 12.75 6.00
C LYS A 51 -5.18 12.25 4.62
N VAL A 52 -6.06 11.26 4.59
CA VAL A 52 -6.50 10.61 3.35
C VAL A 52 -8.01 10.75 3.27
N GLU A 53 -8.51 11.19 2.11
CA GLU A 53 -9.93 11.29 1.85
C GLU A 53 -10.25 10.68 0.49
N TYR A 54 -11.26 9.81 0.44
CA TYR A 54 -11.73 9.23 -0.80
C TYR A 54 -13.23 8.94 -0.76
N THR A 55 -13.83 8.91 -1.94
CA THR A 55 -15.27 8.72 -2.12
C THR A 55 -15.56 7.55 -3.04
N TYR A 56 -16.68 6.86 -2.81
CA TYR A 56 -17.26 5.93 -3.77
C TYR A 56 -18.79 6.05 -3.78
N THR A 57 -19.42 5.62 -4.87
CA THR A 57 -20.87 5.77 -5.06
C THR A 57 -21.52 4.44 -5.39
N CYS A 58 -22.73 4.21 -4.87
CA CYS A 58 -23.58 3.06 -5.22
C CYS A 58 -24.87 3.54 -5.87
N SER A 59 -25.23 2.92 -6.98
CA SER A 59 -26.49 3.15 -7.71
C SER A 59 -27.02 1.82 -8.26
N GLY A 60 -28.27 1.81 -8.70
CA GLY A 60 -28.94 0.63 -9.25
C GLY A 60 -29.77 -0.11 -8.19
N GLU A 61 -30.89 -0.69 -8.64
CA GLU A 61 -31.80 -1.44 -7.79
C GLU A 61 -31.10 -2.65 -7.15
N GLY A 62 -31.31 -2.85 -5.85
CA GLY A 62 -30.71 -3.96 -5.08
C GLY A 62 -29.24 -3.77 -4.69
N ASN A 63 -28.61 -2.62 -4.96
CA ASN A 63 -27.23 -2.38 -4.56
C ASN A 63 -27.11 -2.00 -3.07
N ASP A 64 -26.52 -2.87 -2.27
CA ASP A 64 -26.36 -2.75 -0.82
C ASP A 64 -24.94 -2.33 -0.38
N ASN A 65 -24.01 -2.12 -1.31
CA ASN A 65 -22.60 -1.84 -0.97
C ASN A 65 -22.36 -0.52 -0.22
N CYS A 66 -23.39 0.34 -0.16
CA CYS A 66 -23.43 1.61 0.56
C CYS A 66 -24.53 1.62 1.65
N SER A 67 -25.10 0.47 2.03
CA SER A 67 -26.13 0.41 3.06
C SER A 67 -25.55 0.70 4.45
N PRO A 68 -26.38 1.11 5.43
CA PRO A 68 -26.00 1.23 6.83
C PRO A 68 -25.34 -0.04 7.41
N GLU A 69 -25.79 -1.24 7.03
CA GLU A 69 -25.24 -2.51 7.50
C GLU A 69 -23.81 -2.75 7.01
N VAL A 70 -23.50 -2.32 5.78
CA VAL A 70 -22.18 -2.48 5.17
C VAL A 70 -21.21 -1.38 5.60
N THR A 71 -21.71 -0.16 5.79
CA THR A 71 -20.88 1.03 6.07
C THR A 71 -20.80 1.36 7.56
N GLY A 72 -21.74 0.86 8.35
CA GLY A 72 -21.88 1.12 9.78
C GLY A 72 -22.37 2.53 10.13
N VAL A 73 -22.82 3.34 9.16
CA VAL A 73 -23.41 4.66 9.43
C VAL A 73 -24.83 4.50 9.98
N ASP A 74 -25.24 5.39 10.89
CA ASP A 74 -26.57 5.31 11.52
C ASP A 74 -27.73 5.59 10.55
N ASN A 75 -27.47 6.35 9.48
CA ASN A 75 -28.46 6.67 8.45
C ASN A 75 -27.80 6.78 7.07
N GLN A 76 -28.46 6.22 6.05
CA GLN A 76 -27.96 6.26 4.68
C GLN A 76 -27.92 7.69 4.11
N ASN A 77 -28.81 8.59 4.53
CA ASN A 77 -28.78 10.00 4.09
C ASN A 77 -28.39 10.95 5.23
N GLY A 78 -27.18 11.47 5.18
CA GLY A 78 -26.63 12.41 6.17
C GLY A 78 -26.05 11.74 7.42
N GLY A 79 -26.05 10.40 7.50
CA GLY A 79 -25.44 9.69 8.62
C GLY A 79 -23.91 9.74 8.56
N THR A 80 -23.30 9.66 9.73
CA THR A 80 -21.85 9.66 9.92
C THR A 80 -21.49 8.65 10.99
N LYS A 81 -20.35 7.98 10.83
CA LYS A 81 -19.75 7.10 11.82
C LYS A 81 -18.29 7.49 11.99
N THR A 82 -17.81 7.54 13.22
CA THR A 82 -16.38 7.62 13.51
C THR A 82 -15.94 6.34 14.18
N GLU A 83 -14.87 5.74 13.67
CA GLU A 83 -14.26 4.55 14.24
C GLU A 83 -12.74 4.69 14.26
N THR A 84 -12.12 4.02 15.22
CA THR A 84 -10.67 3.95 15.32
C THR A 84 -10.20 2.61 14.76
N LYS A 85 -9.28 2.65 13.80
CA LYS A 85 -8.61 1.48 13.24
C LYS A 85 -7.14 1.48 13.64
N THR A 86 -6.52 0.31 13.69
CA THR A 86 -5.08 0.19 13.90
C THR A 86 -4.38 -0.05 12.58
N ILE A 87 -3.45 0.83 12.21
CA ILE A 87 -2.57 0.68 11.04
C ILE A 87 -1.12 0.75 11.55
N ASP A 88 -0.33 -0.29 11.32
CA ASP A 88 1.08 -0.40 11.79
C ASP A 88 1.25 -0.09 13.29
N GLY A 89 0.34 -0.63 14.12
CA GLY A 89 0.35 -0.41 15.58
C GLY A 89 -0.08 0.99 16.02
N LYS A 90 -0.45 1.88 15.10
CA LYS A 90 -0.94 3.24 15.40
C LYS A 90 -2.44 3.35 15.22
N SER A 91 -3.04 4.15 16.09
CA SER A 91 -4.47 4.48 16.04
C SER A 91 -4.74 5.50 14.93
N VAL A 92 -5.59 5.14 13.98
CA VAL A 92 -6.04 5.96 12.86
C VAL A 92 -7.53 6.21 13.04
N THR A 93 -7.93 7.48 13.02
CA THR A 93 -9.35 7.86 13.15
C THR A 93 -9.98 7.89 11.77
N THR A 94 -11.00 7.06 11.56
CA THR A 94 -11.74 7.00 10.29
C THR A 94 -13.13 7.57 10.50
N THR A 95 -13.48 8.61 9.74
CA THR A 95 -14.84 9.15 9.65
C THR A 95 -15.46 8.73 8.33
N ILE A 96 -16.58 8.02 8.39
CA ILE A 96 -17.36 7.57 7.26
C ILE A 96 -18.65 8.39 7.23
N SER A 97 -18.94 9.05 6.14
CA SER A 97 -20.19 9.80 5.96
C SER A 97 -20.93 9.34 4.72
N SER A 98 -22.27 9.36 4.79
CA SER A 98 -23.15 8.89 3.73
C SER A 98 -24.13 9.98 3.30
N LYS A 99 -24.33 10.12 2.00
CA LYS A 99 -25.24 11.11 1.40
C LYS A 99 -26.02 10.47 0.26
N VAL A 100 -27.34 10.63 0.26
CA VAL A 100 -28.19 10.19 -0.85
C VAL A 100 -28.45 11.37 -1.79
N VAL A 101 -28.27 11.14 -3.08
CA VAL A 101 -28.52 12.12 -4.14
C VAL A 101 -29.62 11.59 -5.05
N ASP A 102 -30.72 12.35 -5.15
CA ASP A 102 -31.85 11.98 -6.01
C ASP A 102 -31.53 12.17 -7.50
N SER A 103 -32.15 11.35 -8.36
CA SER A 103 -32.05 11.42 -9.82
C SER A 103 -32.41 12.78 -10.41
N LYS A 104 -33.30 13.54 -9.76
CA LYS A 104 -33.76 14.88 -10.17
C LYS A 104 -33.08 16.00 -9.38
N ALA A 105 -32.13 15.68 -8.50
CA ALA A 105 -31.40 16.68 -7.73
C ALA A 105 -30.65 17.64 -8.66
N GLN A 106 -30.67 18.93 -8.31
CA GLN A 106 -29.94 19.95 -9.07
C GLN A 106 -28.45 19.60 -9.12
N GLY A 107 -27.89 19.54 -10.34
CA GLY A 107 -26.50 19.18 -10.58
C GLY A 107 -26.23 17.69 -10.78
N ASN A 108 -27.21 16.81 -10.58
CA ASN A 108 -27.05 15.38 -10.89
C ASN A 108 -27.16 15.13 -12.40
N THR A 109 -26.03 14.89 -13.06
CA THR A 109 -25.96 14.61 -14.51
C THR A 109 -26.12 13.12 -14.85
N THR A 110 -26.12 12.23 -13.86
CA THR A 110 -26.17 10.78 -14.07
C THR A 110 -27.57 10.25 -14.38
N ARG A 111 -28.61 11.06 -14.11
CA ARG A 111 -30.04 10.72 -14.28
C ARG A 111 -30.53 9.52 -13.47
N VAL A 112 -29.75 9.07 -12.50
CA VAL A 112 -30.11 8.01 -11.54
C VAL A 112 -29.84 8.50 -10.12
N SER A 113 -30.60 7.98 -9.15
CA SER A 113 -30.32 8.23 -7.73
C SER A 113 -29.13 7.37 -7.30
N TYR A 114 -28.31 7.90 -6.40
CA TYR A 114 -27.14 7.20 -5.88
C TYR A 114 -26.87 7.57 -4.42
N THR A 115 -26.14 6.69 -3.72
CA THR A 115 -25.56 6.97 -2.39
C THR A 115 -24.08 7.22 -2.57
N GLU A 116 -23.57 8.30 -2.00
CA GLU A 116 -22.15 8.64 -1.93
C GLU A 116 -21.64 8.37 -0.52
N ILE A 117 -20.54 7.61 -0.43
CA ILE A 117 -19.82 7.37 0.81
C ILE A 117 -18.48 8.11 0.75
N THR A 118 -18.21 8.94 1.75
CA THR A 118 -16.93 9.62 1.93
C THR A 118 -16.22 9.01 3.13
N ASN A 119 -14.99 8.55 2.91
CA ASN A 119 -14.10 8.04 3.96
C ASN A 119 -13.00 9.05 4.16
N LYS A 120 -12.85 9.53 5.39
CA LYS A 120 -11.78 10.41 5.81
C LYS A 120 -10.98 9.72 6.90
N LEU A 121 -9.71 9.47 6.64
CA LEU A 121 -8.77 8.86 7.57
C LEU A 121 -7.80 9.95 8.03
N ASP A 122 -7.84 10.25 9.32
CA ASP A 122 -6.93 11.18 9.99
C ASP A 122 -5.81 10.38 10.69
N ASP A 123 -4.61 10.96 10.70
CA ASP A 123 -3.40 10.42 11.35
C ASP A 123 -2.90 9.07 10.79
N VAL A 124 -3.10 8.84 9.49
CA VAL A 124 -2.56 7.65 8.80
C VAL A 124 -1.02 7.71 8.82
N PRO A 125 -0.32 6.68 9.33
CA PRO A 125 1.14 6.69 9.36
C PRO A 125 1.75 6.66 7.96
N ASP A 126 2.77 7.50 7.74
CA ASP A 126 3.50 7.60 6.46
C ASP A 126 4.96 7.12 6.55
N SER A 127 5.29 6.36 7.59
CA SER A 127 6.60 5.70 7.71
C SER A 127 6.82 4.71 6.57
N ALA A 128 8.08 4.44 6.22
CA ALA A 128 8.42 3.48 5.17
C ALA A 128 7.81 2.09 5.45
N GLN A 129 7.84 1.64 6.70
CA GLN A 129 7.24 0.37 7.13
C GLN A 129 5.71 0.35 6.88
N ALA A 130 4.99 1.38 7.33
CA ALA A 130 3.55 1.47 7.16
C ALA A 130 3.14 1.50 5.68
N LEU A 131 3.86 2.26 4.85
CA LEU A 131 3.56 2.36 3.43
C LEU A 131 3.90 1.07 2.67
N LEU A 132 4.99 0.37 3.03
CA LEU A 132 5.29 -0.95 2.47
C LEU A 132 4.22 -1.98 2.83
N ALA A 133 3.63 -1.91 4.03
CA ALA A 133 2.50 -2.75 4.41
C ALA A 133 1.27 -2.45 3.53
N GLN A 134 0.97 -1.18 3.24
CA GLN A 134 -0.10 -0.81 2.31
C GLN A 134 0.16 -1.30 0.88
N ALA A 135 1.41 -1.19 0.39
CA ALA A 135 1.80 -1.73 -0.91
C ALA A 135 1.65 -3.25 -0.96
N SER A 136 2.00 -3.95 0.13
CA SER A 136 1.79 -5.39 0.29
C SER A 136 0.30 -5.75 0.25
N THR A 137 -0.54 -5.03 1.00
CA THR A 137 -2.01 -5.20 0.95
C THR A 137 -2.54 -5.01 -0.46
N LEU A 138 -2.10 -3.97 -1.17
CA LEU A 138 -2.53 -3.69 -2.54
C LEU A 138 -2.22 -4.86 -3.49
N ILE A 139 -0.96 -5.30 -3.54
CA ILE A 139 -0.54 -6.34 -4.48
C ILE A 139 -1.10 -7.71 -4.11
N ASN A 140 -1.16 -8.04 -2.82
CA ASN A 140 -1.69 -9.32 -2.36
C ASN A 140 -3.20 -9.41 -2.57
N THR A 141 -3.95 -8.32 -2.36
CA THR A 141 -5.40 -8.29 -2.66
C THR A 141 -5.64 -8.56 -4.15
N ILE A 142 -4.83 -7.98 -5.04
CA ILE A 142 -4.90 -8.24 -6.48
C ILE A 142 -4.60 -9.70 -6.79
N ASN A 143 -3.51 -10.24 -6.22
CA ASN A 143 -3.06 -11.59 -6.47
C ASN A 143 -4.03 -12.66 -5.95
N GLU A 144 -4.51 -12.51 -4.71
CA GLU A 144 -5.40 -13.44 -4.03
C GLU A 144 -6.81 -13.42 -4.63
N ALA A 145 -7.36 -12.24 -4.91
CA ALA A 145 -8.66 -12.15 -5.57
C ALA A 145 -8.61 -12.69 -7.01
N CYS A 146 -7.45 -12.54 -7.67
CA CYS A 146 -7.16 -12.96 -9.03
C CYS A 146 -8.35 -12.77 -10.00
N PRO A 147 -8.83 -11.52 -10.18
CA PRO A 147 -10.01 -11.28 -10.99
C PRO A 147 -9.74 -11.55 -12.46
N TYR A 148 -10.84 -11.80 -13.19
CA TYR A 148 -10.88 -11.68 -14.63
C TYR A 148 -10.47 -10.28 -15.08
N PHE A 149 -9.74 -10.18 -16.18
CA PHE A 149 -9.51 -8.95 -16.90
C PHE A 149 -9.71 -9.14 -18.40
N HIS A 150 -10.11 -8.04 -19.05
CA HIS A 150 -10.13 -7.89 -20.49
C HIS A 150 -9.56 -6.51 -20.83
N ALA A 151 -8.62 -6.47 -21.76
CA ALA A 151 -7.97 -5.26 -22.23
C ALA A 151 -8.05 -5.18 -23.75
N ALA A 152 -8.55 -4.06 -24.26
CA ALA A 152 -8.48 -3.76 -25.68
C ALA A 152 -7.07 -3.27 -26.03
N ASN A 153 -6.37 -3.99 -26.90
CA ASN A 153 -5.12 -3.49 -27.48
C ASN A 153 -5.42 -2.41 -28.52
N ARG A 154 -4.63 -1.34 -28.54
CA ARG A 154 -4.72 -0.32 -29.60
C ARG A 154 -4.37 -0.94 -30.95
N SER A 155 -5.10 -0.55 -31.99
CA SER A 155 -4.89 -1.00 -33.37
C SER A 155 -3.71 -0.33 -34.07
N GLU A 156 -3.12 0.70 -33.45
CA GLU A 156 -1.92 1.39 -33.92
C GLU A 156 -0.74 0.42 -34.02
N ALA A 157 -0.01 0.45 -35.15
CA ALA A 157 1.04 -0.51 -35.48
C ALA A 157 2.15 -0.60 -34.42
N ASN A 158 2.48 0.53 -33.79
CA ASN A 158 3.59 0.66 -32.84
C ASN A 158 3.13 0.93 -31.39
N ALA A 159 1.85 0.77 -31.09
CA ALA A 159 1.38 0.92 -29.72
C ALA A 159 1.83 -0.27 -28.85
N PRO A 160 2.27 -0.04 -27.60
CA PRO A 160 2.50 -1.12 -26.64
C PRO A 160 1.24 -1.98 -26.49
N LYS A 161 1.42 -3.30 -26.47
CA LYS A 161 0.34 -4.28 -26.41
C LYS A 161 0.59 -5.21 -25.22
N PHE A 162 -0.47 -5.61 -24.54
CA PHE A 162 -0.37 -6.71 -23.59
C PHE A 162 -0.14 -8.01 -24.34
N SER A 163 0.73 -8.87 -23.81
CA SER A 163 0.95 -10.24 -24.29
C SER A 163 -0.34 -11.07 -24.17
N THR A 164 -1.12 -10.83 -23.11
CA THR A 164 -2.43 -11.44 -22.87
C THR A 164 -3.47 -10.33 -22.70
N THR A 165 -4.49 -10.33 -23.57
CA THR A 165 -5.57 -9.31 -23.55
C THR A 165 -6.81 -9.77 -22.81
N THR A 166 -6.93 -11.05 -22.50
CA THR A 166 -8.04 -11.61 -21.72
C THR A 166 -7.51 -12.73 -20.87
N GLY A 167 -7.79 -12.71 -19.58
CA GLY A 167 -7.28 -13.70 -18.67
C GLY A 167 -7.60 -13.37 -17.22
N LYS A 168 -6.84 -13.98 -16.31
CA LYS A 168 -6.88 -13.66 -14.88
C LYS A 168 -5.61 -12.92 -14.51
N ILE A 169 -5.71 -11.93 -13.62
CA ILE A 169 -4.58 -11.06 -13.27
C ILE A 169 -3.39 -11.86 -12.71
N CYS A 170 -3.62 -12.75 -11.74
CA CYS A 170 -2.55 -13.56 -11.14
C CYS A 170 -1.92 -14.59 -12.10
N GLY A 171 -2.50 -14.80 -13.28
CA GLY A 171 -1.95 -15.67 -14.32
C GLY A 171 -1.13 -14.88 -15.32
N ALA A 172 -1.78 -13.93 -15.98
CA ALA A 172 -1.17 -13.12 -17.03
C ALA A 172 0.01 -12.27 -16.54
N PHE A 173 -0.01 -11.85 -15.27
CA PHE A 173 0.99 -10.98 -14.67
C PHE A 173 1.74 -11.65 -13.50
N SER A 174 1.88 -12.98 -13.53
CA SER A 174 2.46 -13.75 -12.42
C SER A 174 3.92 -13.37 -12.13
N GLN A 175 4.72 -13.07 -13.16
CA GLN A 175 6.11 -12.66 -13.00
C GLN A 175 6.21 -11.25 -12.42
N GLU A 176 5.38 -10.32 -12.90
CA GLU A 176 5.30 -8.94 -12.44
C GLU A 176 4.85 -8.86 -10.99
N ILE A 177 3.81 -9.63 -10.63
CA ILE A 177 3.33 -9.72 -9.24
C ILE A 177 4.43 -10.28 -8.34
N SER A 178 5.11 -11.35 -8.75
CA SER A 178 6.19 -11.96 -7.96
C SER A 178 7.36 -11.00 -7.78
N ALA A 179 7.73 -10.25 -8.83
CA ALA A 179 8.78 -9.24 -8.78
C ALA A 179 8.41 -8.10 -7.79
N ILE A 180 7.18 -7.58 -7.87
CA ILE A 180 6.70 -6.53 -6.97
C ILE A 180 6.66 -7.02 -5.51
N GLN A 181 6.16 -8.23 -5.26
CA GLN A 181 6.16 -8.83 -3.92
C GLN A 181 7.57 -9.01 -3.36
N LYS A 182 8.52 -9.43 -4.20
CA LYS A 182 9.93 -9.53 -3.82
C LYS A 182 10.52 -8.15 -3.48
N MET A 183 10.27 -7.13 -4.31
CA MET A 183 10.73 -5.76 -4.03
C MET A 183 10.21 -5.24 -2.69
N ILE A 184 8.92 -5.48 -2.40
CA ILE A 184 8.30 -5.08 -1.12
C ILE A 184 8.97 -5.82 0.04
N THR A 185 9.21 -7.13 -0.10
CA THR A 185 9.84 -7.96 0.93
C THR A 185 11.27 -7.50 1.22
N ASP A 186 12.08 -7.30 0.18
CA ASP A 186 13.46 -6.84 0.31
C ASP A 186 13.51 -5.43 0.94
N ALA A 187 12.58 -4.54 0.57
CA ALA A 187 12.47 -3.21 1.15
C ALA A 187 12.03 -3.23 2.63
N GLN A 188 11.12 -4.14 3.01
CA GLN A 188 10.74 -4.32 4.41
C GLN A 188 11.93 -4.81 5.24
N GLU A 189 12.69 -5.79 4.72
CA GLU A 189 13.90 -6.29 5.39
C GLU A 189 14.97 -5.19 5.52
N LEU A 190 15.10 -4.34 4.51
CA LEU A 190 15.99 -3.17 4.52
C LEU A 190 15.58 -2.20 5.64
N VAL A 191 14.30 -1.81 5.70
CA VAL A 191 13.81 -0.85 6.69
C VAL A 191 14.01 -1.38 8.11
N ASN A 192 13.86 -2.68 8.34
CA ASN A 192 14.11 -3.32 9.64
C ASN A 192 15.55 -3.11 10.16
N GLN A 193 16.54 -2.96 9.26
CA GLN A 193 17.93 -2.72 9.65
C GLN A 193 18.14 -1.36 10.33
N THR A 194 17.24 -0.40 10.11
CA THR A 194 17.28 0.93 10.75
C THR A 194 17.30 0.82 12.27
N SER A 195 16.56 -0.14 12.85
CA SER A 195 16.54 -0.37 14.29
C SER A 195 17.86 -0.91 14.84
N VAL A 196 18.56 -1.74 14.06
CA VAL A 196 19.88 -2.30 14.41
C VAL A 196 20.94 -1.20 14.41
N ILE A 197 20.91 -0.31 13.42
CA ILE A 197 21.83 0.83 13.34
C ILE A 197 21.62 1.76 14.53
N ASN A 198 20.37 2.12 14.83
CA ASN A 198 20.04 3.04 15.94
C ASN A 198 20.39 2.45 17.31
N SER A 199 20.26 1.13 17.50
CA SER A 199 20.60 0.48 18.77
C SER A 199 22.11 0.33 19.00
N ASN A 200 22.94 0.54 17.97
CA ASN A 200 24.39 0.37 18.00
C ASN A 200 25.10 1.66 17.57
N GLU A 201 24.74 2.81 18.14
CA GLU A 201 25.35 4.10 17.80
C GLU A 201 26.89 4.09 17.96
N GLN A 202 27.57 4.83 17.07
CA GLN A 202 29.04 4.93 17.03
C GLN A 202 29.54 6.33 17.44
N THR A 203 28.81 6.97 18.36
CA THR A 203 29.07 8.36 18.79
C THR A 203 30.13 8.45 19.89
N ALA A 204 30.33 7.38 20.66
CA ALA A 204 31.31 7.33 21.73
C ALA A 204 32.75 7.18 21.20
N GLN A 205 33.68 7.92 21.78
CA GLN A 205 35.11 7.72 21.52
C GLN A 205 35.61 6.44 22.18
N VAL A 206 36.52 5.74 21.50
CA VAL A 206 37.14 4.49 21.97
C VAL A 206 38.63 4.69 22.23
N GLY A 207 39.19 3.95 23.17
CA GLY A 207 40.60 4.04 23.54
C GLY A 207 40.97 3.10 24.69
N GLY A 208 42.24 3.15 25.11
CA GLY A 208 42.69 2.41 26.29
C GLY A 208 42.09 2.96 27.59
N SER A 209 42.12 2.15 28.64
CA SER A 209 41.60 2.53 29.96
C SER A 209 42.73 2.93 30.93
N ASN A 210 42.42 3.83 31.87
CA ASN A 210 43.33 4.25 32.95
C ASN A 210 44.70 4.78 32.47
N GLY A 211 44.73 5.50 31.35
CA GLY A 211 45.96 6.07 30.79
C GLY A 211 46.92 5.03 30.17
N LYS A 212 46.49 3.77 30.05
CA LYS A 212 47.27 2.73 29.36
C LYS A 212 47.04 2.81 27.84
N PRO A 213 48.01 2.34 27.03
CA PRO A 213 47.79 2.12 25.61
C PRO A 213 46.60 1.18 25.38
N PHE A 214 45.90 1.38 24.26
CA PHE A 214 44.79 0.52 23.85
C PHE A 214 45.24 -0.93 23.68
N ASN A 215 44.49 -1.86 24.28
CA ASN A 215 44.68 -3.29 24.10
C ASN A 215 43.51 -3.91 23.33
N PRO A 216 43.71 -4.33 22.06
CA PRO A 216 42.66 -4.93 21.24
C PRO A 216 42.01 -6.19 21.85
N PHE A 217 42.70 -6.90 22.74
CA PHE A 217 42.19 -8.12 23.37
C PHE A 217 41.25 -7.86 24.55
N THR A 218 41.28 -6.67 25.14
CA THR A 218 40.50 -6.36 26.37
C THR A 218 39.64 -5.10 26.25
N ASP A 219 40.04 -4.13 25.43
CA ASP A 219 39.41 -2.80 25.36
C ASP A 219 38.47 -2.67 24.14
N ALA A 220 38.17 -3.78 23.45
CA ALA A 220 37.43 -3.81 22.19
C ALA A 220 35.99 -4.33 22.30
N SER A 221 35.35 -4.26 23.48
CA SER A 221 33.96 -4.72 23.67
C SER A 221 32.96 -3.97 22.77
N PHE A 222 33.27 -2.72 22.40
CA PHE A 222 32.51 -1.93 21.43
C PHE A 222 32.44 -2.57 20.03
N ALA A 223 33.41 -3.42 19.68
CA ALA A 223 33.54 -3.99 18.34
C ALA A 223 32.32 -4.83 17.93
N GLN A 224 31.62 -5.46 18.88
CA GLN A 224 30.40 -6.23 18.59
C GLN A 224 29.28 -5.33 18.04
N GLY A 225 29.05 -4.19 18.71
CA GLY A 225 28.05 -3.21 18.27
C GLY A 225 28.49 -2.51 16.98
N MET A 226 29.78 -2.17 16.86
CA MET A 226 30.35 -1.60 15.65
C MET A 226 30.16 -2.53 14.44
N LEU A 227 30.42 -3.84 14.61
CA LEU A 227 30.23 -4.84 13.56
C LEU A 227 28.75 -5.00 13.20
N ALA A 228 27.85 -5.04 14.19
CA ALA A 228 26.41 -5.12 13.95
C ALA A 228 25.90 -3.92 13.16
N ASN A 229 26.34 -2.71 13.52
CA ASN A 229 26.01 -1.47 12.82
C ASN A 229 26.52 -1.50 11.37
N ALA A 230 27.81 -1.79 11.16
CA ALA A 230 28.42 -1.84 9.83
C ALA A 230 27.77 -2.91 8.93
N SER A 231 27.47 -4.09 9.48
CA SER A 231 26.80 -5.17 8.76
C SER A 231 25.38 -4.80 8.37
N ALA A 232 24.64 -4.12 9.25
CA ALA A 232 23.29 -3.63 8.96
C ALA A 232 23.30 -2.60 7.82
N GLN A 233 24.25 -1.64 7.83
CA GLN A 233 24.40 -0.67 6.74
C GLN A 233 24.72 -1.34 5.39
N ALA A 234 25.67 -2.28 5.38
CA ALA A 234 26.02 -3.03 4.18
C ALA A 234 24.83 -3.86 3.66
N LYS A 235 24.05 -4.45 4.57
CA LYS A 235 22.83 -5.19 4.22
C LYS A 235 21.77 -4.29 3.61
N MET A 236 21.55 -3.08 4.15
CA MET A 236 20.63 -2.10 3.55
C MET A 236 21.05 -1.75 2.12
N LEU A 237 22.34 -1.50 1.89
CA LEU A 237 22.85 -1.18 0.54
C LEU A 237 22.63 -2.33 -0.44
N ASN A 238 22.91 -3.57 -0.01
CA ASN A 238 22.71 -4.76 -0.84
C ASN A 238 21.22 -4.99 -1.17
N LEU A 239 20.32 -4.84 -0.19
CA LEU A 239 18.88 -4.98 -0.41
C LEU A 239 18.35 -3.88 -1.33
N ALA A 240 18.79 -2.63 -1.17
CA ALA A 240 18.41 -1.53 -2.06
C ALA A 240 18.83 -1.81 -3.50
N HIS A 241 20.04 -2.35 -3.69
CA HIS A 241 20.52 -2.78 -4.98
C HIS A 241 19.66 -3.93 -5.55
N GLN A 242 19.33 -4.94 -4.74
CA GLN A 242 18.49 -6.07 -5.16
C GLN A 242 17.08 -5.63 -5.59
N VAL A 243 16.47 -4.69 -4.87
CA VAL A 243 15.19 -4.07 -5.26
C VAL A 243 15.31 -3.45 -6.65
N GLY A 244 16.37 -2.67 -6.89
CA GLY A 244 16.63 -2.07 -8.20
C GLY A 244 16.80 -3.12 -9.31
N GLN A 245 17.60 -4.16 -9.07
CA GLN A 245 17.84 -5.21 -10.06
C GLN A 245 16.60 -6.06 -10.37
N THR A 246 15.65 -6.17 -9.44
CA THR A 246 14.43 -6.97 -9.62
C THR A 246 13.51 -6.39 -10.71
N ILE A 247 13.56 -5.07 -10.97
CA ILE A 247 12.67 -4.40 -11.92
C ILE A 247 13.42 -3.66 -13.04
N ASN A 248 14.76 -3.70 -13.05
CA ASN A 248 15.54 -3.00 -14.06
C ASN A 248 15.32 -3.62 -15.45
N PRO A 249 14.71 -2.89 -16.42
CA PRO A 249 14.40 -3.43 -17.74
C PRO A 249 15.62 -3.93 -18.51
N ASP A 250 16.83 -3.43 -18.23
CA ASP A 250 18.07 -3.90 -18.86
C ASP A 250 18.37 -5.38 -18.55
N ASN A 251 17.83 -5.89 -17.43
CA ASN A 251 18.01 -7.26 -16.96
C ASN A 251 16.73 -8.10 -17.04
N LEU A 252 15.64 -7.53 -17.56
CA LEU A 252 14.40 -8.26 -17.79
C LEU A 252 14.41 -8.89 -19.18
N THR A 253 13.89 -10.11 -19.26
CA THR A 253 13.65 -10.79 -20.54
C THR A 253 12.15 -10.99 -20.71
N GLY A 254 11.61 -10.61 -21.86
CA GLY A 254 10.19 -10.74 -22.19
C GLY A 254 9.97 -10.32 -23.64
N ASN A 255 8.87 -10.79 -24.25
CA ASN A 255 8.42 -10.37 -25.58
C ASN A 255 7.52 -9.14 -25.50
#